data_AF-A0A1Q3P3Z8-F1
#
_entry.id   AF-A0A1Q3P3Z8-F1
#
_cell.length_a   1.000
_cell.length_b   1.000
_cell.length_c   1.000
_cell.angle_alpha   90.00
_cell.angle_beta   90.00
_cell.angle_gamma   90.00
#
_symmetry.space_group_name_H-M   'P 1'
#
loop_
_entity.id
_entity.type
_entity.pdbx_description
1 polymer ?
#
loop_
_entity_poly.entity_id
_entity_poly.type
_entity_poly.pdbx_seq_one_letter_code
_entity_poly.pdbx_strand_id
1 'polypeptide(L)'
;MKFFRFIHQRQYALVGVIAMLVSCDKYSGEIDKALNTAGRNRGQLETVLNHYKSIRDTLGYKSAVFLVKNMPGLGVRDSTYGEFVPDVETISASYLISNIDLALQSARSNILEGQLSFKDFCEYVLPYRLSQESLINWRRSCLREFSVISKPGDAHSTYRILYSVNDSLRKAFKFSYTAPPAQIQNWQELNAKRQGDCWVMSSTAIYPLRAIGIPVSIDFVPTWGNVNGGSHAWNVVINQDGSSNPFMGCESTSSGYGPFNIYNFQRKPPKVFRRTFSAGIATEFLKNRDRMTFPPDLRIERSIDVTNQYVTTADLTVQNSRLRGENHAFVSVYSNGTWKPVFWTKVNGEQAVFKDMATGVLYMICVYVDGQLLHVGSPLYIDDTTKSVIELKTDLKNPAQETIIAHYLQSKELDEQLVYNMPVSGQAFYDTMDSVKANRLRSRPKVTESYALFYYQEGWRFHSSVTKKSAKPVVFESVPASTIYKILSGNSGGHERIFSYEHGKQIWW
;
A
#
# COMPACT_ATOMS: atom_id res chain seq x y z
N MET A 1 -32.48 -75.63 -38.51
CA MET A 1 -33.67 -75.10 -39.23
C MET A 1 -33.57 -73.58 -39.21
N LYS A 2 -33.25 -72.92 -40.35
CA LYS A 2 -34.19 -72.15 -41.22
C LYS A 2 -35.08 -71.17 -40.43
N PHE A 3 -35.36 -69.91 -40.80
CA PHE A 3 -34.94 -68.92 -41.80
C PHE A 3 -35.85 -67.69 -41.49
N PHE A 4 -35.35 -66.45 -41.59
CA PHE A 4 -36.05 -65.18 -41.92
C PHE A 4 -37.25 -64.59 -41.12
N ARG A 5 -37.11 -63.32 -40.65
CA ARG A 5 -37.82 -62.07 -41.11
C ARG A 5 -37.55 -60.92 -40.09
N PHE A 6 -36.77 -59.87 -40.39
CA PHE A 6 -37.04 -58.61 -41.13
C PHE A 6 -37.80 -57.49 -40.35
N ILE A 7 -37.13 -56.33 -40.24
CA ILE A 7 -37.59 -54.91 -40.33
C ILE A 7 -37.67 -54.01 -39.06
N HIS A 8 -36.88 -52.92 -39.17
CA HIS A 8 -36.98 -51.53 -38.67
C HIS A 8 -36.45 -51.06 -37.29
N GLN A 9 -35.33 -50.31 -37.40
CA GLN A 9 -35.15 -48.90 -37.00
C GLN A 9 -35.61 -48.43 -35.60
N ARG A 10 -34.64 -48.15 -34.71
CA ARG A 10 -34.21 -46.78 -34.33
C ARG A 10 -33.26 -46.86 -33.14
N GLN A 11 -32.01 -46.44 -33.36
CA GLN A 11 -31.08 -46.11 -32.29
C GLN A 11 -31.53 -44.78 -31.66
N TYR A 12 -31.80 -44.78 -30.35
CA TYR A 12 -31.72 -43.57 -29.54
C TYR A 12 -30.82 -43.86 -28.36
N ALA A 13 -29.61 -43.31 -28.43
CA ALA A 13 -28.72 -43.17 -27.30
C ALA A 13 -29.39 -42.28 -26.25
N LEU A 14 -29.55 -42.82 -25.05
CA LEU A 14 -29.99 -42.09 -23.86
C LEU A 14 -28.85 -41.15 -23.45
N VAL A 15 -28.81 -39.95 -24.04
CA VAL A 15 -27.94 -38.87 -23.55
C VAL A 15 -28.56 -38.34 -22.27
N GLY A 16 -27.97 -38.74 -21.14
CA GLY A 16 -28.28 -38.19 -19.83
C GLY A 16 -28.01 -36.69 -19.82
N VAL A 17 -29.07 -35.89 -19.72
CA VAL A 17 -28.98 -34.46 -19.42
C VAL A 17 -28.57 -34.34 -17.96
N ILE A 18 -27.27 -34.21 -17.71
CA ILE A 18 -26.77 -33.68 -16.45
C ILE A 18 -27.08 -32.18 -16.48
N ALA A 19 -28.22 -31.81 -15.89
CA ALA A 19 -28.49 -30.44 -15.53
C ALA A 19 -27.45 -30.01 -14.48
N MET A 20 -26.42 -29.27 -14.90
CA MET A 20 -25.59 -28.50 -13.98
C MET A 20 -26.47 -27.42 -13.34
N LEU A 21 -27.09 -27.76 -12.21
CA LEU A 21 -27.57 -26.78 -11.25
C LEU A 21 -26.33 -26.02 -10.76
N VAL A 22 -26.06 -24.88 -11.38
CA VAL A 22 -25.07 -23.92 -10.91
C VAL A 22 -25.55 -23.45 -9.55
N SER A 23 -24.90 -23.95 -8.50
CA SER A 23 -25.07 -23.52 -7.11
C SER A 23 -25.08 -21.99 -7.03
N CYS A 24 -26.25 -21.43 -6.77
CA CYS A 24 -26.46 -20.02 -6.45
C CYS A 24 -26.34 -19.74 -4.94
N ASP A 25 -25.81 -20.67 -4.15
CA ASP A 25 -25.81 -20.57 -2.68
C ASP A 25 -24.61 -19.83 -2.10
N LYS A 26 -23.52 -19.63 -2.86
CA LYS A 26 -22.28 -19.09 -2.28
C LYS A 26 -22.28 -17.58 -2.06
N TYR A 27 -23.18 -16.84 -2.71
CA TYR A 27 -23.16 -15.37 -2.72
C TYR A 27 -24.43 -14.71 -2.17
N SER A 28 -25.48 -15.49 -1.85
CA SER A 28 -26.77 -14.96 -1.41
C SER A 28 -26.65 -14.07 -0.18
N GLY A 29 -26.03 -14.56 0.90
CA GLY A 29 -26.01 -13.82 2.17
C GLY A 29 -25.31 -12.46 2.16
N GLU A 30 -24.23 -12.28 1.38
CA GLU A 30 -23.53 -10.99 1.32
C GLU A 30 -24.17 -10.01 0.33
N ILE A 31 -24.75 -10.52 -0.77
CA ILE A 31 -25.58 -9.71 -1.66
C ILE A 31 -26.81 -9.24 -0.91
N ASP A 32 -27.48 -10.12 -0.17
CA ASP A 32 -28.66 -9.78 0.63
C ASP A 32 -28.34 -8.70 1.65
N LYS A 33 -27.16 -8.78 2.29
CA LYS A 33 -26.69 -7.71 3.18
C LYS A 33 -26.57 -6.37 2.44
N ALA A 34 -25.92 -6.35 1.28
CA ALA A 34 -25.78 -5.11 0.49
C ALA A 34 -27.14 -4.56 0.03
N LEU A 35 -28.05 -5.43 -0.42
CA LEU A 35 -29.41 -5.06 -0.84
C LEU A 35 -30.26 -4.54 0.34
N ASN A 36 -30.06 -5.08 1.54
CA ASN A 36 -30.72 -4.61 2.75
C ASN A 36 -30.17 -3.23 3.18
N THR A 37 -28.85 -3.02 3.08
CA THR A 37 -28.23 -1.70 3.36
C THR A 37 -28.68 -0.64 2.36
N ALA A 38 -29.01 -1.01 1.12
CA ALA A 38 -29.42 -0.07 0.08
C ALA A 38 -30.72 0.70 0.39
N GLY A 39 -31.55 0.22 1.32
CA GLY A 39 -32.81 0.87 1.69
C GLY A 39 -33.68 1.16 0.46
N ARG A 40 -33.99 2.45 0.23
CA ARG A 40 -34.80 2.88 -0.92
C ARG A 40 -34.13 2.62 -2.28
N ASN A 41 -32.80 2.49 -2.32
CA ASN A 41 -32.05 2.26 -3.55
C ASN A 41 -31.96 0.78 -3.96
N ARG A 42 -32.51 -0.13 -3.16
CA ARG A 42 -32.51 -1.59 -3.43
C ARG A 42 -32.97 -1.92 -4.86
N GLY A 43 -34.02 -1.27 -5.34
CA GLY A 43 -34.57 -1.51 -6.68
C GLY A 43 -33.58 -1.19 -7.80
N GLN A 44 -32.67 -0.22 -7.63
CA GLN A 44 -31.61 0.05 -8.60
C GLN A 44 -30.62 -1.11 -8.66
N LEU A 45 -30.18 -1.64 -7.52
CA LEU A 45 -29.23 -2.76 -7.47
C LEU A 45 -29.84 -4.05 -8.02
N GLU A 46 -31.10 -4.33 -7.70
CA GLU A 46 -31.84 -5.46 -8.28
C GLU A 46 -32.02 -5.32 -9.79
N THR A 47 -32.23 -4.10 -10.30
CA THR A 47 -32.30 -3.82 -11.74
C THR A 47 -31.01 -4.22 -12.46
N VAL A 48 -29.84 -3.94 -11.88
CA VAL A 48 -28.54 -4.35 -12.46
C VAL A 48 -28.43 -5.87 -12.54
N LEU A 49 -28.78 -6.58 -11.46
CA LEU A 49 -28.72 -8.05 -11.42
C LEU A 49 -29.69 -8.68 -12.42
N ASN A 50 -30.92 -8.16 -12.49
CA ASN A 50 -31.96 -8.65 -13.40
C ASN A 50 -31.64 -8.36 -14.87
N HIS A 51 -30.99 -7.23 -15.17
CA HIS A 51 -30.54 -6.90 -16.51
C HIS A 51 -29.63 -8.00 -17.09
N TYR A 52 -28.56 -8.39 -16.38
CA TYR A 52 -27.65 -9.41 -16.89
C TYR A 52 -28.24 -10.82 -16.87
N LYS A 53 -29.15 -11.12 -15.92
CA LYS A 53 -29.91 -12.38 -15.93
C LYS A 53 -30.82 -12.50 -17.17
N SER A 54 -31.55 -11.45 -17.52
CA SER A 54 -32.52 -11.49 -18.62
C SER A 54 -31.86 -11.69 -19.98
N ILE A 55 -30.68 -11.09 -20.19
CA ILE A 55 -29.88 -11.27 -21.41
C ILE A 55 -28.96 -12.50 -21.36
N ARG A 56 -28.99 -13.28 -20.28
CA ARG A 56 -28.17 -14.48 -20.05
C ARG A 56 -26.66 -14.24 -20.14
N ASP A 57 -26.19 -13.03 -19.84
CA ASP A 57 -24.77 -12.72 -19.79
C ASP A 57 -24.19 -13.13 -18.44
N THR A 58 -23.64 -14.35 -18.39
CA THR A 58 -23.07 -14.92 -17.17
C THR A 58 -21.90 -14.10 -16.62
N LEU A 59 -21.09 -13.51 -17.50
CA LEU A 59 -19.92 -12.74 -17.08
C LEU A 59 -20.34 -11.36 -16.56
N GLY A 60 -21.27 -10.70 -17.24
CA GLY A 60 -21.93 -9.47 -16.77
C GLY A 60 -22.60 -9.67 -15.41
N TYR A 61 -23.35 -10.77 -15.25
CA TYR A 61 -24.02 -11.09 -13.98
C TYR A 61 -23.03 -11.28 -12.83
N LYS A 62 -21.96 -12.06 -13.02
CA LYS A 62 -20.92 -12.25 -12.00
C LYS A 62 -20.23 -10.92 -11.64
N SER A 63 -20.03 -10.04 -12.62
CA SER A 63 -19.44 -8.70 -12.42
C SER A 63 -20.36 -7.80 -11.59
N ALA A 64 -21.66 -7.80 -11.91
CA ALA A 64 -22.68 -7.09 -11.13
C ALA A 64 -22.74 -7.58 -9.68
N VAL A 65 -22.74 -8.90 -9.48
CA VAL A 65 -22.69 -9.52 -8.15
C VAL A 65 -21.48 -9.05 -7.36
N PHE A 66 -20.29 -9.06 -7.96
CA PHE A 66 -19.06 -8.63 -7.30
C PHE A 66 -19.13 -7.16 -6.86
N LEU A 67 -19.61 -6.26 -7.74
CA LEU A 67 -19.73 -4.84 -7.42
C LEU A 67 -20.74 -4.59 -6.29
N VAL A 68 -21.95 -5.15 -6.41
CA VAL A 68 -23.04 -4.97 -5.42
C VAL A 68 -22.60 -5.47 -4.05
N LYS A 69 -22.04 -6.68 -3.96
CA LYS A 69 -21.56 -7.27 -2.70
C LYS A 69 -20.52 -6.39 -2.00
N ASN A 70 -19.61 -5.77 -2.75
CA ASN A 70 -18.47 -5.03 -2.17
C ASN A 70 -18.75 -3.53 -2.01
N MET A 71 -19.94 -3.06 -2.40
CA MET A 71 -20.35 -1.66 -2.35
C MET A 71 -20.49 -1.06 -0.94
N PRO A 72 -20.97 -1.77 0.09
CA PRO A 72 -21.15 -1.17 1.41
C PRO A 72 -19.86 -0.55 1.96
N GLY A 73 -19.94 0.69 2.45
CA GLY A 73 -18.78 1.47 2.91
C GLY A 73 -17.99 2.20 1.83
N LEU A 74 -18.41 2.12 0.56
CA LEU A 74 -17.99 3.04 -0.51
C LEU A 74 -18.98 4.21 -0.57
N GLY A 75 -18.47 5.40 -0.82
CA GLY A 75 -19.26 6.62 -0.88
C GLY A 75 -18.42 7.83 -1.24
N VAL A 76 -19.08 8.90 -1.69
CA VAL A 76 -18.45 10.20 -1.89
C VAL A 76 -18.43 10.96 -0.57
N ARG A 77 -17.36 11.72 -0.30
CA ARG A 77 -17.43 12.78 0.72
C ARG A 77 -17.75 14.07 0.01
N ASP A 78 -18.92 14.63 0.31
CA ASP A 78 -19.31 15.91 -0.25
C ASP A 78 -18.31 16.99 0.21
N SER A 79 -17.68 17.66 -0.74
CA SER A 79 -16.76 18.77 -0.50
C SER A 79 -17.43 19.99 0.13
N THR A 80 -18.77 20.05 0.11
CA THR A 80 -19.58 21.17 0.59
C THR A 80 -19.93 21.03 2.08
N TYR A 81 -20.23 19.81 2.55
CA TYR A 81 -20.73 19.57 3.92
C TYR A 81 -19.93 18.52 4.72
N GLY A 82 -18.96 17.84 4.10
CA GLY A 82 -18.14 16.81 4.74
C GLY A 82 -18.89 15.50 5.05
N GLU A 83 -20.18 15.42 4.71
CA GLU A 83 -21.03 14.24 4.88
C GLU A 83 -20.61 13.13 3.91
N PHE A 84 -20.58 11.90 4.43
CA PHE A 84 -20.31 10.71 3.63
C PHE A 84 -21.62 10.20 3.04
N VAL A 85 -21.70 10.19 1.71
CA VAL A 85 -22.88 9.71 0.98
C VAL A 85 -22.59 8.31 0.44
N PRO A 86 -23.21 7.24 0.99
CA PRO A 86 -22.93 5.87 0.57
C PRO A 86 -23.39 5.59 -0.85
N ASP A 87 -22.55 4.89 -1.64
CA ASP A 87 -22.91 4.48 -2.99
C ASP A 87 -24.09 3.51 -2.99
N VAL A 88 -24.15 2.61 -1.99
CA VAL A 88 -25.22 1.61 -1.85
C VAL A 88 -26.61 2.25 -1.78
N GLU A 89 -26.68 3.50 -1.32
CA GLU A 89 -27.92 4.27 -1.18
C GLU A 89 -28.21 5.22 -2.35
N THR A 90 -27.25 5.46 -3.25
CA THR A 90 -27.36 6.55 -4.24
C THR A 90 -26.98 6.17 -5.68
N ILE A 91 -26.21 5.11 -5.89
CA ILE A 91 -25.74 4.73 -7.22
C ILE A 91 -26.90 4.21 -8.08
N SER A 92 -26.94 4.64 -9.35
CA SER A 92 -27.98 4.23 -10.29
C SER A 92 -27.64 2.93 -11.02
N ALA A 93 -28.68 2.20 -11.43
CA ALA A 93 -28.54 0.99 -12.22
C ALA A 93 -27.86 1.27 -13.57
N SER A 94 -28.24 2.38 -14.23
CA SER A 94 -27.69 2.78 -15.53
C SER A 94 -26.19 3.05 -15.47
N TYR A 95 -25.70 3.66 -14.39
CA TYR A 95 -24.27 3.88 -14.19
C TYR A 95 -23.50 2.56 -14.04
N LEU A 96 -23.99 1.66 -13.18
CA LEU A 96 -23.35 0.36 -12.93
C LEU A 96 -23.33 -0.51 -14.19
N ILE A 97 -24.46 -0.60 -14.90
CA ILE A 97 -24.56 -1.33 -16.18
C ILE A 97 -23.56 -0.73 -17.18
N SER A 98 -23.54 0.60 -17.35
CA SER A 98 -22.59 1.22 -18.28
C SER A 98 -21.14 0.98 -17.87
N ASN A 99 -20.78 0.94 -16.59
CA ASN A 99 -19.42 0.63 -16.16
C ASN A 99 -19.05 -0.83 -16.46
N ILE A 100 -19.93 -1.79 -16.13
CA ILE A 100 -19.71 -3.22 -16.37
C ILE A 100 -19.56 -3.49 -17.87
N ASP A 101 -20.47 -2.95 -18.69
CA ASP A 101 -20.45 -3.15 -20.15
C ASP A 101 -19.16 -2.63 -20.77
N LEU A 102 -18.73 -1.42 -20.40
CA LEU A 102 -17.49 -0.82 -20.90
C LEU A 102 -16.24 -1.55 -20.37
N ALA A 103 -16.26 -2.07 -19.14
CA ALA A 103 -15.15 -2.88 -18.64
C ALA A 103 -15.05 -4.22 -19.39
N LEU A 104 -16.18 -4.87 -19.65
CA LEU A 104 -16.25 -6.12 -20.40
C LEU A 104 -15.96 -5.92 -21.89
N GLN A 105 -16.28 -4.75 -22.46
CA GLN A 105 -15.89 -4.39 -23.82
C GLN A 105 -14.37 -4.53 -24.03
N SER A 106 -13.57 -4.12 -23.04
CA SER A 106 -12.11 -4.14 -23.14
C SER A 106 -11.46 -5.42 -22.60
N ALA A 107 -12.13 -6.20 -21.75
CA ALA A 107 -11.52 -7.32 -21.04
C ALA A 107 -12.12 -8.70 -21.36
N ARG A 108 -13.30 -8.78 -22.00
CA ARG A 108 -14.03 -10.05 -22.15
C ARG A 108 -13.23 -11.13 -22.88
N SER A 109 -12.57 -10.80 -24.00
CA SER A 109 -11.76 -11.78 -24.74
C SER A 109 -10.63 -12.32 -23.86
N ASN A 110 -9.88 -11.43 -23.21
CA ASN A 110 -8.77 -11.81 -22.33
C ASN A 110 -9.23 -12.71 -21.17
N ILE A 111 -10.44 -12.50 -20.65
CA ILE A 111 -11.02 -13.37 -19.62
C ILE A 111 -11.36 -14.75 -20.18
N LEU A 112 -12.00 -14.82 -21.34
CA LEU A 112 -12.42 -16.07 -21.97
C LEU A 112 -11.23 -16.90 -22.48
N GLU A 113 -10.16 -16.24 -22.91
CA GLU A 113 -8.91 -16.84 -23.37
C GLU A 113 -7.95 -17.16 -22.21
N GLY A 114 -8.34 -16.87 -20.97
CA GLY A 114 -7.56 -17.14 -19.77
C GLY A 114 -6.38 -16.20 -19.53
N GLN A 115 -6.16 -15.18 -20.38
CA GLN A 115 -5.10 -14.17 -20.26
C GLN A 115 -5.33 -13.20 -19.08
N LEU A 116 -6.57 -13.10 -18.60
CA LEU A 116 -6.93 -12.33 -17.41
C LEU A 116 -7.87 -13.16 -16.52
N SER A 117 -7.48 -13.43 -15.27
CA SER A 117 -8.36 -14.13 -14.35
C SER A 117 -9.60 -13.28 -14.04
N PHE A 118 -10.76 -13.92 -13.84
CA PHE A 118 -11.97 -13.18 -13.45
C PHE A 118 -11.81 -12.43 -12.11
N LYS A 119 -10.98 -12.97 -11.20
CA LYS A 119 -10.66 -12.32 -9.92
C LYS A 119 -9.88 -11.02 -10.15
N ASP A 120 -8.85 -11.05 -10.98
CA ASP A 120 -8.03 -9.86 -11.25
C ASP A 120 -8.78 -8.83 -12.07
N PHE A 121 -9.66 -9.27 -12.99
CA PHE A 121 -10.62 -8.38 -13.62
C PHE A 121 -11.49 -7.65 -12.59
N CYS A 122 -12.07 -8.38 -11.62
CA CYS A 122 -12.92 -7.81 -10.59
C CYS A 122 -12.20 -6.78 -9.71
N GLU A 123 -10.96 -7.05 -9.32
CA GLU A 123 -10.21 -6.18 -8.40
C GLU A 123 -9.48 -5.02 -9.11
N TYR A 124 -9.03 -5.23 -10.35
CA TYR A 124 -8.03 -4.36 -10.98
C TYR A 124 -8.43 -3.79 -12.34
N VAL A 125 -9.63 -4.13 -12.86
CA VAL A 125 -10.18 -3.54 -14.10
C VAL A 125 -11.60 -3.02 -13.90
N LEU A 126 -12.51 -3.87 -13.40
CA LEU A 126 -13.93 -3.63 -13.20
C LEU A 126 -14.31 -2.46 -12.28
N PRO A 127 -13.59 -2.13 -11.19
CA PRO A 127 -14.04 -1.16 -10.19
C PRO A 127 -14.49 0.15 -10.81
N TYR A 128 -15.65 0.65 -10.37
CA TYR A 128 -16.24 1.89 -10.88
C TYR A 128 -15.67 3.14 -10.21
N ARG A 129 -14.86 2.99 -9.16
CA ARG A 129 -14.23 4.07 -8.41
C ARG A 129 -12.89 3.64 -7.81
N LEU A 130 -12.09 4.60 -7.38
CA LEU A 130 -10.79 4.40 -6.71
C LEU A 130 -10.82 4.74 -5.22
N SER A 131 -11.57 5.77 -4.82
CA SER A 131 -11.62 6.25 -3.44
C SER A 131 -12.96 6.92 -3.11
N GLN A 132 -12.99 8.19 -2.73
CA GLN A 132 -14.16 8.96 -2.29
C GLN A 132 -14.54 10.06 -3.28
N GLU A 133 -14.10 9.95 -4.54
CA GLU A 133 -14.37 10.91 -5.60
C GLU A 133 -15.84 10.88 -6.05
N SER A 134 -16.34 12.00 -6.57
CA SER A 134 -17.66 12.05 -7.21
C SER A 134 -17.72 11.15 -8.44
N LEU A 135 -18.81 10.39 -8.57
CA LEU A 135 -18.99 9.48 -9.71
C LEU A 135 -19.33 10.25 -10.98
N ILE A 136 -18.53 10.01 -12.02
CA ILE A 136 -18.79 10.44 -13.40
C ILE A 136 -18.58 9.25 -14.34
N ASN A 137 -19.04 9.37 -15.59
CA ASN A 137 -18.81 8.36 -16.64
C ASN A 137 -17.34 8.34 -17.14
N TRP A 138 -16.38 8.28 -16.21
CA TRP A 138 -14.95 8.38 -16.47
C TRP A 138 -14.48 7.32 -17.47
N ARG A 139 -15.01 6.09 -17.40
CA ARG A 139 -14.56 4.99 -18.27
C ARG A 139 -14.84 5.26 -19.73
N ARG A 140 -16.01 5.85 -20.02
CA ARG A 140 -16.38 6.29 -21.36
C ARG A 140 -15.47 7.42 -21.84
N SER A 141 -15.20 8.40 -20.96
CA SER A 141 -14.29 9.51 -21.28
C SER A 141 -12.87 9.02 -21.59
N CYS A 142 -12.33 8.11 -20.76
CA CYS A 142 -11.03 7.49 -20.96
C CYS A 142 -10.98 6.64 -22.23
N LEU A 143 -12.00 5.81 -22.49
CA LEU A 143 -12.05 5.03 -23.73
C LEU A 143 -12.02 5.92 -24.97
N ARG A 144 -12.80 7.00 -24.99
CA ARG A 144 -12.79 7.96 -26.10
C ARG A 144 -11.41 8.59 -26.34
N GLU A 145 -10.67 8.86 -25.28
CA GLU A 145 -9.37 9.54 -25.35
C GLU A 145 -8.21 8.56 -25.64
N PHE A 146 -8.21 7.37 -25.04
CA PHE A 146 -7.05 6.47 -25.03
C PHE A 146 -7.23 5.18 -25.86
N SER A 147 -8.42 4.87 -26.39
CA SER A 147 -8.60 3.67 -27.23
C SER A 147 -7.77 3.71 -28.51
N VAL A 148 -7.39 4.89 -29.00
CA VAL A 148 -6.51 5.03 -30.18
C VAL A 148 -5.10 4.47 -29.95
N ILE A 149 -4.68 4.37 -28.68
CA ILE A 149 -3.40 3.78 -28.25
C ILE A 149 -3.50 2.25 -28.20
N SER A 150 -4.72 1.72 -28.07
CA SER A 150 -5.06 0.30 -27.99
C SER A 150 -5.94 -0.07 -29.19
N LYS A 151 -5.36 -0.10 -30.40
CA LYS A 151 -6.12 -0.49 -31.60
C LYS A 151 -6.37 -2.00 -31.61
N PRO A 152 -7.61 -2.45 -31.88
CA PRO A 152 -7.89 -3.86 -32.13
C PRO A 152 -7.05 -4.38 -33.31
N GLY A 153 -6.33 -5.50 -33.11
CA GLY A 153 -5.53 -6.17 -34.15
C GLY A 153 -4.05 -5.80 -34.18
N ASP A 154 -3.59 -4.84 -33.39
CA ASP A 154 -2.16 -4.57 -33.22
C ASP A 154 -1.68 -5.28 -31.94
N ALA A 155 -0.74 -6.22 -32.09
CA ALA A 155 -0.18 -7.01 -31.00
C ALA A 155 0.75 -6.16 -30.13
N HIS A 156 0.21 -5.11 -29.49
CA HIS A 156 0.93 -4.40 -28.43
C HIS A 156 1.00 -5.32 -27.21
N SER A 157 2.21 -5.54 -26.67
CA SER A 157 2.33 -6.05 -25.31
C SER A 157 1.71 -5.04 -24.34
N THR A 158 1.10 -5.52 -23.25
CA THR A 158 0.51 -4.70 -22.16
C THR A 158 1.41 -3.53 -21.77
N TYR A 159 2.72 -3.76 -21.70
CA TYR A 159 3.74 -2.76 -21.36
C TYR A 159 3.89 -1.65 -22.41
N ARG A 160 3.78 -1.97 -23.71
CA ARG A 160 3.83 -0.95 -24.78
C ARG A 160 2.68 0.04 -24.64
N ILE A 161 1.47 -0.47 -24.41
CA ILE A 161 0.27 0.36 -24.18
C ILE A 161 0.45 1.18 -22.90
N LEU A 162 0.87 0.53 -21.81
CA LEU A 162 1.07 1.19 -20.52
C LEU A 162 2.03 2.38 -20.63
N TYR A 163 3.22 2.20 -21.22
CA TYR A 163 4.19 3.28 -21.32
C TYR A 163 3.77 4.37 -22.30
N SER A 164 2.99 4.04 -23.34
CA SER A 164 2.41 5.04 -24.24
C SER A 164 1.34 5.91 -23.55
N VAL A 165 0.45 5.29 -22.78
CA VAL A 165 -0.49 6.02 -21.92
C VAL A 165 0.30 6.88 -20.94
N ASN A 166 1.28 6.32 -20.24
CA ASN A 166 2.03 7.04 -19.22
C ASN A 166 2.83 8.21 -19.78
N ASP A 167 3.47 8.07 -20.94
CA ASP A 167 4.17 9.17 -21.62
C ASP A 167 3.21 10.29 -22.05
N SER A 168 2.00 9.94 -22.49
CA SER A 168 0.95 10.93 -22.77
C SER A 168 0.57 11.72 -21.51
N LEU A 169 0.36 11.03 -20.37
CA LEU A 169 0.00 11.70 -19.11
C LEU A 169 1.15 12.55 -18.57
N ARG A 170 2.39 12.07 -18.65
CA ARG A 170 3.61 12.70 -18.10
C ARG A 170 3.89 14.08 -18.69
N LYS A 171 3.64 14.30 -19.99
CA LYS A 171 4.01 15.54 -20.70
C LYS A 171 3.39 16.81 -20.09
N ALA A 172 2.20 16.70 -19.52
CA ALA A 172 1.50 17.82 -18.90
C ALA A 172 1.53 17.78 -17.36
N PHE A 173 2.11 16.73 -16.75
CA PHE A 173 2.03 16.52 -15.32
C PHE A 173 3.09 17.34 -14.56
N LYS A 174 2.69 17.95 -13.44
CA LYS A 174 3.58 18.67 -12.52
C LYS A 174 3.48 18.09 -11.12
N PHE A 175 4.62 17.70 -10.55
CA PHE A 175 4.64 17.24 -9.16
C PHE A 175 4.31 18.39 -8.19
N SER A 176 3.45 18.15 -7.21
CA SER A 176 3.10 19.14 -6.17
C SER A 176 2.52 18.50 -4.91
N TYR A 177 3.09 18.83 -3.74
CA TYR A 177 2.56 18.42 -2.44
C TYR A 177 1.34 19.24 -1.97
N THR A 178 1.04 20.38 -2.62
CA THR A 178 -0.06 21.27 -2.21
C THR A 178 -1.32 21.11 -3.07
N ALA A 179 -1.28 20.23 -4.06
CA ALA A 179 -2.46 19.92 -4.86
C ALA A 179 -3.54 19.22 -4.00
N PRO A 180 -4.82 19.30 -4.39
CA PRO A 180 -5.86 18.54 -3.72
C PRO A 180 -5.53 17.03 -3.71
N PRO A 181 -5.92 16.29 -2.66
CA PRO A 181 -5.61 14.87 -2.56
C PRO A 181 -6.33 14.07 -3.64
N ALA A 182 -5.72 12.97 -4.10
CA ALA A 182 -6.32 12.11 -5.13
C ALA A 182 -7.67 11.51 -4.70
N GLN A 183 -7.88 11.32 -3.40
CA GLN A 183 -9.00 10.60 -2.80
C GLN A 183 -10.37 11.26 -3.07
N ILE A 184 -10.40 12.57 -3.31
CA ILE A 184 -11.63 13.33 -3.53
C ILE A 184 -11.80 13.77 -4.99
N GLN A 185 -10.83 13.46 -5.85
CA GLN A 185 -10.79 13.96 -7.21
C GLN A 185 -11.22 12.89 -8.21
N ASN A 186 -12.20 13.22 -9.04
CA ASN A 186 -12.62 12.36 -10.12
C ASN A 186 -11.68 12.50 -11.34
N TRP A 187 -11.84 11.61 -12.33
CA TRP A 187 -11.01 11.61 -13.53
C TRP A 187 -10.96 12.98 -14.25
N GLN A 188 -12.07 13.70 -14.33
CA GLN A 188 -12.11 14.99 -15.04
C GLN A 188 -11.21 16.01 -14.34
N GLU A 189 -11.21 16.04 -13.01
CA GLU A 189 -10.37 16.95 -12.23
C GLU A 189 -8.89 16.56 -12.30
N LEU A 190 -8.59 15.27 -12.16
CA LEU A 190 -7.22 14.75 -12.28
C LEU A 190 -6.63 15.03 -13.67
N ASN A 191 -7.41 14.77 -14.72
CA ASN A 191 -7.02 14.98 -16.11
C ASN A 191 -6.86 16.48 -16.45
N ALA A 192 -7.69 17.35 -15.88
CA ALA A 192 -7.62 18.79 -16.13
C ALA A 192 -6.45 19.45 -15.37
N LYS A 193 -6.25 19.11 -14.09
CA LYS A 193 -5.23 19.75 -13.24
C LYS A 193 -3.82 19.27 -13.56
N ARG A 194 -3.65 17.97 -13.87
CA ARG A 194 -2.35 17.33 -14.13
C ARG A 194 -1.28 17.71 -13.10
N GLN A 195 -1.67 17.77 -11.83
CA GLN A 195 -0.77 18.23 -10.78
C GLN A 195 -1.06 17.53 -9.47
N GLY A 196 -0.03 17.00 -8.82
CA GLY A 196 -0.13 16.43 -7.48
C GLY A 196 1.04 15.54 -7.08
N ASP A 197 0.84 14.81 -6.00
CA ASP A 197 1.83 13.90 -5.40
C ASP A 197 1.75 12.48 -6.00
N CYS A 198 2.48 11.54 -5.40
CA CYS A 198 2.50 10.14 -5.81
C CYS A 198 1.11 9.47 -5.85
N TRP A 199 0.17 9.89 -4.99
CA TRP A 199 -1.20 9.37 -5.00
C TRP A 199 -2.00 9.91 -6.19
N VAL A 200 -1.83 11.20 -6.51
CA VAL A 200 -2.46 11.81 -7.70
C VAL A 200 -1.89 11.21 -8.97
N MET A 201 -0.57 11.05 -9.05
CA MET A 201 0.13 10.37 -10.16
C MET A 201 -0.42 8.96 -10.37
N SER A 202 -0.46 8.16 -9.30
CA SER A 202 -0.92 6.78 -9.35
C SER A 202 -2.39 6.67 -9.74
N SER A 203 -3.25 7.54 -9.19
CA SER A 203 -4.67 7.55 -9.49
C SER A 203 -4.95 8.00 -10.93
N THR A 204 -4.22 9.01 -11.43
CA THR A 204 -4.36 9.52 -12.80
C THR A 204 -4.03 8.45 -13.83
N ALA A 205 -2.98 7.64 -13.61
CA ALA A 205 -2.62 6.56 -14.53
C ALA A 205 -3.63 5.40 -14.53
N ILE A 206 -4.29 5.12 -13.39
CA ILE A 206 -5.22 3.99 -13.28
C ILE A 206 -6.44 4.12 -14.18
N TYR A 207 -7.06 5.29 -14.24
CA TYR A 207 -8.28 5.51 -15.01
C TYR A 207 -8.17 5.06 -16.47
N PRO A 208 -7.22 5.57 -17.28
CA PRO A 208 -7.10 5.16 -18.68
C PRO A 208 -6.66 3.70 -18.83
N LEU A 209 -5.75 3.21 -17.98
CA LEU A 209 -5.26 1.83 -18.06
C LEU A 209 -6.37 0.81 -17.76
N ARG A 210 -7.18 1.03 -16.72
CA ARG A 210 -8.34 0.19 -16.42
C ARG A 210 -9.42 0.33 -17.49
N ALA A 211 -9.59 1.52 -18.06
CA ALA A 211 -10.57 1.74 -19.13
C ALA A 211 -10.28 0.86 -20.34
N ILE A 212 -9.01 0.70 -20.73
CA ILE A 212 -8.58 -0.14 -21.86
C ILE A 212 -8.29 -1.60 -21.46
N GLY A 213 -8.69 -2.04 -20.27
CA GLY A 213 -8.65 -3.45 -19.86
C GLY A 213 -7.33 -3.92 -19.24
N ILE A 214 -6.39 -3.03 -18.93
CA ILE A 214 -5.14 -3.40 -18.25
C ILE A 214 -5.39 -3.55 -16.74
N PRO A 215 -5.09 -4.72 -16.14
CA PRO A 215 -5.25 -4.93 -14.70
C PRO A 215 -4.15 -4.18 -13.94
N VAL A 216 -4.53 -3.06 -13.32
CA VAL A 216 -3.61 -2.17 -12.59
C VAL A 216 -4.15 -1.84 -11.20
N SER A 217 -3.25 -1.72 -10.22
CA SER A 217 -3.56 -1.24 -8.88
C SER A 217 -2.54 -0.22 -8.37
N ILE A 218 -2.72 0.20 -7.11
CA ILE A 218 -1.78 1.01 -6.34
C ILE A 218 -1.20 0.14 -5.24
N ASP A 219 0.12 0.03 -5.21
CA ASP A 219 0.86 -0.45 -4.05
C ASP A 219 1.43 0.74 -3.27
N PHE A 220 1.53 0.63 -1.96
CA PHE A 220 2.03 1.72 -1.13
C PHE A 220 2.70 1.23 0.16
N VAL A 221 3.61 2.06 0.65
CA VAL A 221 4.19 1.95 1.99
C VAL A 221 3.53 3.01 2.88
N PRO A 222 3.01 2.67 4.07
CA PRO A 222 2.39 3.66 4.95
C PRO A 222 3.41 4.64 5.53
N THR A 223 4.58 4.16 5.94
CA THR A 223 5.71 4.94 6.45
C THR A 223 6.99 4.13 6.28
N TRP A 224 8.08 4.78 5.91
CA TRP A 224 9.37 4.11 5.73
C TRP A 224 10.02 3.70 7.06
N GLY A 225 10.68 2.54 7.02
CA GLY A 225 11.34 1.95 8.18
C GLY A 225 12.67 2.62 8.52
N ASN A 226 13.42 3.12 7.52
CA ASN A 226 14.81 3.61 7.66
C ASN A 226 15.08 5.07 7.30
N VAL A 227 14.05 5.81 6.88
CA VAL A 227 14.16 7.22 6.52
C VAL A 227 12.98 8.01 7.05
N ASN A 228 13.18 9.31 7.17
CA ASN A 228 12.11 10.26 7.45
C ASN A 228 11.26 10.47 6.20
N GLY A 229 9.95 10.64 6.40
CA GLY A 229 9.00 10.82 5.31
C GLY A 229 7.65 10.19 5.59
N GLY A 230 6.69 10.54 4.75
CA GLY A 230 5.35 9.95 4.77
C GLY A 230 5.25 8.72 3.89
N SER A 231 4.00 8.38 3.56
CA SER A 231 3.67 7.31 2.65
C SER A 231 4.23 7.55 1.24
N HIS A 232 4.47 6.47 0.50
CA HIS A 232 4.76 6.49 -0.93
C HIS A 232 3.85 5.50 -1.64
N ALA A 233 3.26 5.92 -2.75
CA ALA A 233 2.35 5.12 -3.57
C ALA A 233 2.86 5.03 -5.01
N TRP A 234 2.72 3.86 -5.62
CA TRP A 234 3.08 3.62 -7.01
C TRP A 234 2.07 2.67 -7.65
N ASN A 235 2.09 2.58 -8.97
CA ASN A 235 1.22 1.66 -9.69
C ASN A 235 1.86 0.28 -9.85
N VAL A 236 1.02 -0.73 -9.99
CA VAL A 236 1.45 -2.09 -10.33
C VAL A 236 0.55 -2.68 -11.41
N VAL A 237 1.16 -3.27 -12.43
CA VAL A 237 0.45 -4.17 -13.36
C VAL A 237 0.38 -5.55 -12.73
N ILE A 238 -0.78 -6.19 -12.81
CA ILE A 238 -0.99 -7.55 -12.33
C ILE A 238 -0.86 -8.50 -13.52
N ASN A 239 0.09 -9.43 -13.45
CA ASN A 239 0.30 -10.41 -14.51
C ASN A 239 -0.58 -11.64 -14.30
N GLN A 240 -0.75 -12.41 -15.37
CA GLN A 240 -1.56 -13.63 -15.36
C GLN A 240 -1.08 -14.70 -14.37
N ASP A 241 0.23 -14.74 -14.09
CA ASP A 241 0.84 -15.66 -13.12
C ASP A 241 0.69 -15.19 -11.65
N GLY A 242 0.02 -14.07 -11.41
CA GLY A 242 -0.16 -13.46 -10.09
C GLY A 242 1.02 -12.61 -9.62
N SER A 243 2.11 -12.56 -10.38
CA SER A 243 3.19 -11.60 -10.14
C SER A 243 2.74 -10.18 -10.50
N SER A 244 3.55 -9.19 -10.12
CA SER A 244 3.25 -7.80 -10.42
C SER A 244 4.50 -7.01 -10.77
N ASN A 245 4.36 -6.04 -11.68
CA ASN A 245 5.43 -5.16 -12.09
C ASN A 245 5.13 -3.72 -11.68
N PRO A 246 5.97 -3.11 -10.83
CA PRO A 246 5.79 -1.73 -10.40
C PRO A 246 6.17 -0.73 -11.50
N PHE A 247 5.47 0.40 -11.51
CA PHE A 247 5.79 1.59 -12.29
C PHE A 247 5.21 2.83 -11.59
N MET A 248 5.71 4.01 -11.94
CA MET A 248 5.16 5.28 -11.45
C MET A 248 4.28 5.92 -12.52
N GLY A 249 3.00 6.10 -12.21
CA GLY A 249 2.06 6.83 -13.03
C GLY A 249 2.53 8.25 -13.33
N CYS A 250 2.27 8.75 -14.53
CA CYS A 250 2.71 10.06 -15.01
C CYS A 250 4.24 10.30 -14.96
N GLU A 251 5.06 9.25 -14.85
CA GLU A 251 6.53 9.37 -14.78
C GLU A 251 7.25 8.29 -15.60
N SER A 252 7.02 7.00 -15.33
CA SER A 252 7.77 5.91 -15.96
C SER A 252 7.45 5.76 -17.45
N THR A 253 8.46 5.75 -18.31
CA THR A 253 8.31 5.49 -19.77
C THR A 253 8.97 4.19 -20.22
N SER A 254 9.55 3.45 -19.29
CA SER A 254 10.20 2.16 -19.50
C SER A 254 10.11 1.30 -18.24
N SER A 255 10.48 0.02 -18.38
CA SER A 255 10.58 -0.93 -17.27
C SER A 255 11.73 -0.61 -16.32
N GLY A 256 11.68 -1.17 -15.11
CA GLY A 256 12.77 -1.09 -14.14
C GLY A 256 12.54 -0.07 -13.02
N TYR A 257 11.31 0.42 -12.85
CA TYR A 257 10.97 1.28 -11.72
C TYR A 257 11.19 0.54 -10.39
N GLY A 258 12.10 1.06 -9.57
CA GLY A 258 12.38 0.55 -8.23
C GLY A 258 11.73 1.45 -7.18
N PRO A 259 10.58 1.07 -6.57
CA PRO A 259 9.82 1.96 -5.66
C PRO A 259 10.58 2.32 -4.38
N PHE A 260 11.67 1.61 -4.07
CA PHE A 260 12.49 1.81 -2.87
C PHE A 260 13.79 2.54 -3.15
N ASN A 261 14.16 2.70 -4.43
CA ASN A 261 15.43 3.31 -4.78
C ASN A 261 15.42 4.80 -4.45
N ILE A 262 16.54 5.27 -3.89
CA ILE A 262 16.87 6.70 -3.82
C ILE A 262 17.77 6.97 -5.04
N TYR A 263 19.07 6.71 -4.92
CA TYR A 263 19.98 6.59 -6.06
C TYR A 263 21.00 5.47 -5.84
N ASN A 264 21.90 5.61 -4.87
CA ASN A 264 22.83 4.56 -4.44
C ASN A 264 22.29 3.70 -3.31
N PHE A 265 21.28 4.18 -2.57
CA PHE A 265 20.70 3.49 -1.44
C PHE A 265 19.21 3.20 -1.64
N GLN A 266 18.66 2.40 -0.72
CA GLN A 266 17.25 2.01 -0.74
C GLN A 266 16.56 2.36 0.57
N ARG A 267 15.30 2.77 0.45
CA ARG A 267 14.36 2.82 1.57
C ARG A 267 13.91 1.41 1.92
N LYS A 268 13.64 1.16 3.19
CA LYS A 268 13.14 -0.11 3.69
C LYS A 268 11.65 0.03 4.06
N PRO A 269 10.74 -0.70 3.41
CA PRO A 269 9.34 -0.72 3.83
C PRO A 269 9.19 -1.65 5.05
N PRO A 270 8.46 -1.26 6.10
CA PRO A 270 8.02 -2.22 7.12
C PRO A 270 6.92 -3.14 6.59
N LYS A 271 6.10 -2.60 5.68
CA LYS A 271 4.96 -3.21 5.02
C LYS A 271 4.72 -2.58 3.66
N VAL A 272 4.20 -3.37 2.73
CA VAL A 272 3.69 -2.91 1.44
C VAL A 272 2.26 -3.43 1.27
N PHE A 273 1.33 -2.52 0.98
CA PHE A 273 -0.08 -2.86 0.79
C PHE A 273 -0.51 -2.59 -0.64
N ARG A 274 -1.29 -3.50 -1.21
CA ARG A 274 -1.96 -3.36 -2.51
C ARG A 274 -3.41 -2.99 -2.31
N ARG A 275 -3.86 -1.90 -2.94
CA ARG A 275 -5.28 -1.52 -2.97
C ARG A 275 -6.09 -2.58 -3.71
N THR A 276 -7.27 -2.90 -3.18
CA THR A 276 -8.28 -3.78 -3.77
C THR A 276 -9.62 -3.07 -3.80
N PHE A 277 -10.55 -3.54 -4.63
CA PHE A 277 -11.92 -3.07 -4.56
C PHE A 277 -12.68 -3.77 -3.46
N SER A 278 -12.48 -5.07 -3.27
CA SER A 278 -13.08 -5.79 -2.15
C SER A 278 -12.48 -5.37 -0.81
N ALA A 279 -13.23 -5.60 0.27
CA ALA A 279 -12.88 -5.19 1.64
C ALA A 279 -11.57 -5.79 2.20
N GLY A 280 -10.98 -6.81 1.57
CA GLY A 280 -9.63 -7.33 1.89
C GLY A 280 -9.38 -7.70 3.36
N ILE A 281 -8.11 -7.68 3.78
CA ILE A 281 -7.64 -7.94 5.16
C ILE A 281 -8.31 -6.98 6.18
N ALA A 282 -8.84 -5.85 5.71
CA ALA A 282 -9.55 -4.85 6.48
C ALA A 282 -11.06 -5.12 6.66
N THR A 283 -11.54 -6.34 6.39
CA THR A 283 -12.97 -6.67 6.60
C THR A 283 -13.38 -6.45 8.05
N GLU A 284 -12.47 -6.56 9.02
CA GLU A 284 -12.74 -6.34 10.44
C GLU A 284 -12.57 -4.87 10.88
N PHE A 285 -11.62 -4.15 10.28
CA PHE A 285 -11.47 -2.70 10.45
C PHE A 285 -12.76 -1.97 10.06
N LEU A 286 -13.37 -2.37 8.94
CA LEU A 286 -14.62 -1.79 8.44
C LEU A 286 -15.85 -2.20 9.29
N LYS A 287 -15.83 -3.37 9.94
CA LYS A 287 -16.94 -3.85 10.78
C LYS A 287 -17.04 -3.10 12.11
N ASN A 288 -15.95 -2.48 12.57
CA ASN A 288 -15.86 -1.92 13.91
C ASN A 288 -15.38 -0.44 13.92
N ARG A 289 -15.44 0.25 12.78
CA ARG A 289 -14.96 1.64 12.63
C ARG A 289 -15.51 2.62 13.67
N ASP A 290 -16.74 2.40 14.13
CA ASP A 290 -17.41 3.23 15.14
C ASP A 290 -17.17 2.78 16.60
N ARG A 291 -16.49 1.63 16.80
CA ARG A 291 -16.19 1.04 18.12
C ARG A 291 -14.68 0.92 18.40
N MET A 292 -13.83 1.19 17.41
CA MET A 292 -12.40 1.00 17.51
C MET A 292 -11.66 2.32 17.39
N THR A 293 -10.98 2.69 18.47
CA THR A 293 -9.92 3.69 18.48
C THR A 293 -8.74 3.09 17.69
N PHE A 294 -8.63 3.40 16.40
CA PHE A 294 -7.44 3.12 15.58
C PHE A 294 -6.65 4.42 15.38
N PRO A 295 -5.32 4.36 15.27
CA PRO A 295 -4.54 5.51 14.84
C PRO A 295 -5.06 6.03 13.49
N PRO A 296 -5.40 7.32 13.35
CA PRO A 296 -6.03 7.89 12.14
C PRO A 296 -5.24 7.68 10.84
N ASP A 297 -3.93 7.44 10.97
CA ASP A 297 -2.98 7.29 9.87
C ASP A 297 -2.92 5.87 9.30
N LEU A 298 -3.45 4.87 10.00
CA LEU A 298 -3.42 3.46 9.58
C LEU A 298 -4.61 3.14 8.65
N ARG A 299 -4.64 3.76 7.46
CA ARG A 299 -5.74 3.63 6.48
C ARG A 299 -5.49 2.58 5.40
N ILE A 300 -5.34 1.33 5.84
CA ILE A 300 -5.17 0.13 4.99
C ILE A 300 -6.52 -0.51 4.57
N GLU A 301 -7.60 0.26 4.64
CA GLU A 301 -8.93 -0.17 4.18
C GLU A 301 -8.88 -0.66 2.73
N ARG A 302 -9.57 -1.78 2.44
CA ARG A 302 -9.64 -2.38 1.09
C ARG A 302 -8.25 -2.57 0.48
N SER A 303 -7.41 -3.28 1.20
CA SER A 303 -6.06 -3.61 0.76
C SER A 303 -5.69 -5.03 1.20
N ILE A 304 -4.70 -5.60 0.51
CA ILE A 304 -4.03 -6.84 0.88
C ILE A 304 -2.55 -6.56 1.16
N ASP A 305 -1.95 -7.38 2.01
CA ASP A 305 -0.53 -7.33 2.29
C ASP A 305 0.23 -8.02 1.15
N VAL A 306 1.17 -7.31 0.55
CA VAL A 306 2.05 -7.82 -0.53
C VAL A 306 3.52 -7.64 -0.17
N THR A 307 3.85 -7.45 1.11
CA THR A 307 5.21 -7.16 1.58
C THR A 307 6.21 -8.23 1.11
N ASN A 308 5.81 -9.50 1.15
CA ASN A 308 6.62 -10.63 0.70
C ASN A 308 6.88 -10.68 -0.82
N GLN A 309 6.17 -9.88 -1.62
CA GLN A 309 6.45 -9.72 -3.06
C GLN A 309 7.61 -8.76 -3.31
N TYR A 310 8.01 -7.99 -2.30
CA TYR A 310 8.98 -6.90 -2.42
C TYR A 310 10.25 -7.12 -1.60
N VAL A 311 10.12 -7.64 -0.39
CA VAL A 311 11.24 -7.81 0.55
C VAL A 311 11.14 -9.14 1.27
N THR A 312 12.26 -9.59 1.84
CA THR A 312 12.26 -10.75 2.71
C THR A 312 11.46 -10.45 3.98
N THR A 313 10.62 -11.40 4.38
CA THR A 313 9.71 -11.25 5.51
C THR A 313 9.81 -12.43 6.48
N ALA A 314 9.36 -12.22 7.70
CA ALA A 314 9.09 -13.26 8.68
C ALA A 314 7.98 -12.82 9.65
N ASP A 315 7.40 -13.77 10.37
CA ASP A 315 6.41 -13.48 11.40
C ASP A 315 7.07 -12.91 12.66
N LEU A 316 6.57 -11.78 13.13
CA LEU A 316 6.96 -11.18 14.40
C LEU A 316 5.99 -11.63 15.49
N THR A 317 6.44 -12.52 16.37
CA THR A 317 5.68 -12.96 17.55
C THR A 317 6.19 -12.25 18.80
N VAL A 318 5.28 -11.65 19.55
CA VAL A 318 5.60 -10.87 20.76
C VAL A 318 4.78 -11.43 21.91
N GLN A 319 5.44 -11.75 23.01
CA GLN A 319 4.83 -12.20 24.26
C GLN A 319 5.08 -11.14 25.34
N ASN A 320 4.04 -10.47 25.83
CA ASN A 320 4.18 -9.44 26.85
C ASN A 320 2.92 -9.29 27.71
N SER A 321 3.09 -9.24 29.03
CA SER A 321 1.97 -9.12 29.97
C SER A 321 1.17 -7.83 29.82
N ARG A 322 1.75 -6.75 29.27
CA ARG A 322 1.04 -5.50 28.94
C ARG A 322 0.03 -5.66 27.80
N LEU A 323 0.05 -6.78 27.08
CA LEU A 323 -0.97 -7.11 26.08
C LEU A 323 -2.22 -7.73 26.72
N ARG A 324 -2.14 -8.20 27.97
CA ARG A 324 -3.25 -8.89 28.62
C ARG A 324 -4.49 -7.99 28.70
N GLY A 325 -5.59 -8.43 28.09
CA GLY A 325 -6.87 -7.72 28.10
C GLY A 325 -7.04 -6.73 26.95
N GLU A 326 -6.00 -6.51 26.14
CA GLU A 326 -6.08 -5.69 24.94
C GLU A 326 -6.71 -6.48 23.80
N ASN A 327 -7.48 -5.80 22.93
CA ASN A 327 -8.06 -6.43 21.75
C ASN A 327 -7.06 -6.48 20.59
N HIS A 328 -6.21 -5.46 20.48
CA HIS A 328 -5.33 -5.24 19.33
C HIS A 328 -3.97 -4.73 19.77
N ALA A 329 -2.94 -5.17 19.06
CA ALA A 329 -1.60 -4.63 19.15
C ALA A 329 -1.22 -4.01 17.81
N PHE A 330 -0.40 -2.96 17.90
CA PHE A 330 0.13 -2.21 16.77
C PHE A 330 1.62 -2.41 16.69
N VAL A 331 2.15 -2.42 15.47
CA VAL A 331 3.58 -2.35 15.23
C VAL A 331 3.89 -1.03 14.55
N SER A 332 4.90 -0.34 15.08
CA SER A 332 5.29 1.01 14.68
C SER A 332 6.73 1.07 14.21
N VAL A 333 7.04 2.00 13.32
CA VAL A 333 8.40 2.38 12.94
C VAL A 333 8.71 3.79 13.42
N TYR A 334 9.98 4.09 13.68
CA TYR A 334 10.37 5.44 14.06
C TYR A 334 10.45 6.33 12.82
N SER A 335 9.87 7.53 12.81
CA SER A 335 9.96 8.49 11.71
C SER A 335 9.62 9.90 12.20
N ASN A 336 10.37 10.92 11.73
CA ASN A 336 10.23 12.32 12.13
C ASN A 336 10.22 12.53 13.65
N GLY A 337 11.01 11.77 14.40
CA GLY A 337 11.14 11.90 15.86
C GLY A 337 10.12 11.12 16.69
N THR A 338 9.22 10.37 16.06
CA THR A 338 8.09 9.70 16.74
C THR A 338 7.89 8.27 16.23
N TRP A 339 7.27 7.41 17.04
CA TRP A 339 6.84 6.08 16.61
C TRP A 339 5.50 6.17 15.86
N LYS A 340 5.47 5.70 14.62
CA LYS A 340 4.31 5.74 13.73
C LYS A 340 3.79 4.33 13.46
N PRO A 341 2.50 4.04 13.73
CA PRO A 341 1.93 2.72 13.51
C PRO A 341 1.83 2.42 12.01
N VAL A 342 2.22 1.21 11.63
CA VAL A 342 2.26 0.78 10.22
C VAL A 342 1.47 -0.51 9.97
N PHE A 343 1.17 -1.27 11.01
CA PHE A 343 0.33 -2.46 10.93
C PHE A 343 -0.25 -2.83 12.30
N TRP A 344 -1.20 -3.77 12.33
CA TRP A 344 -1.87 -4.23 13.54
C TRP A 344 -2.17 -5.73 13.49
N THR A 345 -2.40 -6.32 14.64
CA THR A 345 -2.89 -7.71 14.79
C THR A 345 -3.80 -7.83 16.00
N LYS A 346 -4.58 -8.91 16.07
CA LYS A 346 -5.35 -9.24 17.27
C LYS A 346 -4.43 -9.78 18.34
N VAL A 347 -4.76 -9.47 19.58
CA VAL A 347 -4.08 -10.05 20.75
C VAL A 347 -4.81 -11.32 21.18
N ASN A 348 -4.05 -12.34 21.53
CA ASN A 348 -4.55 -13.58 22.14
C ASN A 348 -3.85 -13.79 23.50
N GLY A 349 -4.56 -13.48 24.59
CA GLY A 349 -3.98 -13.50 25.93
C GLY A 349 -2.89 -12.43 26.08
N GLU A 350 -1.63 -12.87 26.08
CA GLU A 350 -0.45 -12.00 26.17
C GLU A 350 0.40 -12.01 24.90
N GLN A 351 -0.14 -12.58 23.82
CA GLN A 351 0.58 -12.79 22.57
C GLN A 351 -0.01 -11.94 21.44
N ALA A 352 0.87 -11.33 20.65
CA ALA A 352 0.54 -10.70 19.38
C ALA A 352 1.43 -11.30 18.28
N VAL A 353 0.84 -11.66 17.13
CA VAL A 353 1.56 -12.19 15.96
C VAL A 353 1.31 -11.30 14.76
N PHE A 354 2.35 -10.60 14.31
CA PHE A 354 2.32 -9.80 13.09
C PHE A 354 2.92 -10.62 11.94
N LYS A 355 2.08 -11.01 10.99
CA LYS A 355 2.50 -11.84 9.85
C LYS A 355 3.34 -11.04 8.86
N ASP A 356 4.23 -11.69 8.13
CA ASP A 356 4.96 -11.13 6.97
C ASP A 356 5.63 -9.76 7.21
N MET A 357 6.24 -9.54 8.37
CA MET A 357 6.97 -8.30 8.68
C MET A 357 8.31 -8.28 7.95
N ALA A 358 8.71 -7.14 7.39
CA ALA A 358 10.01 -6.99 6.73
C ALA A 358 11.16 -7.24 7.72
N THR A 359 12.18 -7.97 7.28
CA THR A 359 13.41 -8.12 8.08
C THR A 359 14.32 -6.91 7.96
N GLY A 360 15.20 -6.70 8.95
CA GLY A 360 16.16 -5.58 8.94
C GLY A 360 15.54 -4.20 9.10
N VAL A 361 14.34 -4.13 9.71
CA VAL A 361 13.62 -2.90 10.09
C VAL A 361 13.38 -2.92 11.60
N LEU A 362 13.60 -1.77 12.25
CA LEU A 362 13.34 -1.61 13.67
C LEU A 362 11.87 -1.28 13.93
N TYR A 363 11.31 -1.97 14.91
CA TYR A 363 9.93 -1.91 15.32
C TYR A 363 9.77 -1.54 16.79
N MET A 364 8.63 -0.91 17.10
CA MET A 364 8.10 -0.76 18.46
C MET A 364 6.69 -1.32 18.49
N ILE A 365 6.38 -2.15 19.49
CA ILE A 365 5.02 -2.64 19.70
C ILE A 365 4.27 -1.64 20.56
N CYS A 366 3.02 -1.38 20.22
CA CYS A 366 2.17 -0.45 20.93
C CYS A 366 0.77 -1.04 21.14
N VAL A 367 0.09 -0.54 22.16
CA VAL A 367 -1.38 -0.64 22.31
C VAL A 367 -1.96 0.76 22.17
N TYR A 368 -3.23 0.87 21.77
CA TYR A 368 -3.88 2.16 21.56
C TYR A 368 -4.99 2.36 22.58
N VAL A 369 -4.74 3.23 23.55
CA VAL A 369 -5.61 3.48 24.71
C VAL A 369 -5.91 4.97 24.76
N ASP A 370 -7.18 5.34 24.82
CA ASP A 370 -7.65 6.73 24.94
C ASP A 370 -7.00 7.72 23.94
N GLY A 371 -6.84 7.28 22.70
CA GLY A 371 -6.27 8.10 21.63
C GLY A 371 -4.73 8.13 21.58
N GLN A 372 -4.05 7.43 22.49
CA GLN A 372 -2.59 7.44 22.61
C GLN A 372 -1.97 6.07 22.30
N LEU A 373 -0.81 6.08 21.66
CA LEU A 373 0.02 4.87 21.48
C LEU A 373 0.91 4.67 22.70
N LEU A 374 0.67 3.60 23.44
CA LEU A 374 1.47 3.21 24.59
C LEU A 374 2.41 2.07 24.22
N HIS A 375 3.70 2.22 24.50
CA HIS A 375 4.71 1.23 24.12
C HIS A 375 4.64 -0.05 24.97
N VAL A 376 4.79 -1.18 24.30
CA VAL A 376 4.82 -2.52 24.87
C VAL A 376 6.21 -3.10 24.69
N GLY A 377 6.97 -3.17 25.79
CA GLY A 377 8.33 -3.71 25.78
C GLY A 377 9.36 -2.76 25.20
N SER A 378 10.40 -3.34 24.60
CA SER A 378 11.55 -2.65 24.03
C SER A 378 11.49 -2.59 22.50
N PRO A 379 12.22 -1.66 21.86
CA PRO A 379 12.43 -1.71 20.42
C PRO A 379 13.02 -3.05 20.01
N LEU A 380 12.63 -3.58 18.86
CA LEU A 380 13.07 -4.88 18.37
C LEU A 380 13.14 -4.91 16.85
N TYR A 381 13.88 -5.85 16.27
CA TYR A 381 13.89 -6.09 14.84
C TYR A 381 13.97 -7.59 14.54
N ILE A 382 13.62 -7.97 13.32
CA ILE A 382 13.87 -9.32 12.82
C ILE A 382 15.18 -9.31 12.05
N ASP A 383 16.12 -10.16 12.42
CA ASP A 383 17.40 -10.28 11.75
C ASP A 383 17.26 -10.77 10.30
N ASP A 384 18.00 -10.17 9.38
CA ASP A 384 17.90 -10.46 7.95
C ASP A 384 18.40 -11.88 7.61
N THR A 385 19.31 -12.45 8.40
CA THR A 385 19.93 -13.74 8.10
C THR A 385 19.25 -14.88 8.85
N THR A 386 19.17 -14.75 10.17
CA THR A 386 18.68 -15.81 11.07
C THR A 386 17.16 -15.83 11.18
N LYS A 387 16.49 -14.74 10.78
CA LYS A 387 15.04 -14.55 10.98
C LYS A 387 14.59 -14.58 12.45
N SER A 388 15.55 -14.47 13.38
CA SER A 388 15.27 -14.37 14.80
C SER A 388 14.86 -12.95 15.18
N VAL A 389 14.04 -12.82 16.23
CA VAL A 389 13.65 -11.53 16.81
C VAL A 389 14.72 -11.10 17.81
N ILE A 390 15.26 -9.90 17.62
CA ILE A 390 16.28 -9.32 18.48
C ILE A 390 15.68 -8.11 19.18
N GLU A 391 15.59 -8.18 20.51
CA GLU A 391 15.14 -7.06 21.35
C GLU A 391 16.33 -6.19 21.75
N LEU A 392 16.19 -4.88 21.56
CA LEU A 392 17.15 -3.87 22.00
C LEU A 392 16.75 -3.37 23.40
N LYS A 393 17.21 -4.10 24.41
CA LYS A 393 16.91 -3.85 25.81
C LYS A 393 18.19 -3.78 26.66
N THR A 394 18.40 -2.63 27.30
CA THR A 394 19.45 -2.48 28.33
C THR A 394 19.14 -3.34 29.56
N ASP A 395 20.15 -4.05 30.08
CA ASP A 395 20.06 -4.71 31.38
C ASP A 395 20.03 -3.67 32.50
N LEU A 396 18.93 -3.64 33.27
CA LEU A 396 18.73 -2.68 34.34
C LEU A 396 19.52 -3.00 35.61
N LYS A 397 19.91 -4.26 35.81
CA LYS A 397 20.62 -4.70 37.00
C LYS A 397 22.12 -4.51 36.84
N ASN A 398 22.63 -4.83 35.65
CA ASN A 398 24.04 -4.71 35.29
C ASN A 398 24.17 -4.09 33.89
N PRO A 399 23.93 -2.78 33.73
CA PRO A 399 24.00 -2.15 32.43
C PRO A 399 25.43 -2.25 31.89
N ALA A 400 25.60 -3.03 30.82
CA ALA A 400 26.80 -2.95 30.02
C ALA A 400 26.96 -1.51 29.54
N GLN A 401 28.20 -1.05 29.47
CA GLN A 401 28.54 0.31 29.05
C GLN A 401 29.39 0.27 27.80
N GLU A 402 29.18 1.25 26.94
CA GLU A 402 29.92 1.42 25.71
C GLU A 402 30.32 2.89 25.48
N THR A 403 31.36 3.07 24.69
CA THR A 403 31.81 4.39 24.24
C THR A 403 31.31 4.63 22.83
N ILE A 404 30.37 5.56 22.68
CA ILE A 404 29.81 5.94 21.39
C ILE A 404 30.66 7.04 20.76
N ILE A 405 31.26 6.72 19.62
CA ILE A 405 31.93 7.70 18.76
C ILE A 405 30.96 8.11 17.65
N ALA A 406 30.47 9.35 17.71
CA ALA A 406 29.54 9.89 16.71
C ALA A 406 30.32 10.39 15.49
N HIS A 407 30.44 9.52 14.48
CA HIS A 407 31.08 9.86 13.21
C HIS A 407 30.14 10.65 12.28
N TYR A 408 28.86 10.32 12.34
CA TYR A 408 27.80 10.89 11.51
C TYR A 408 26.56 11.17 12.35
N LEU A 409 25.76 12.14 11.93
CA LEU A 409 24.52 12.55 12.58
C LEU A 409 23.28 11.94 11.93
N GLN A 410 23.42 11.34 10.75
CA GLN A 410 22.37 10.58 10.08
C GLN A 410 22.94 9.53 9.12
N SER A 411 22.05 8.69 8.60
CA SER A 411 22.37 7.62 7.65
C SER A 411 22.75 8.15 6.26
N LYS A 412 23.28 7.28 5.40
CA LYS A 412 23.60 7.66 4.01
C LYS A 412 22.35 7.89 3.18
N GLU A 413 21.28 7.15 3.46
CA GLU A 413 19.98 7.29 2.83
C GLU A 413 19.43 8.70 3.03
N LEU A 414 19.51 9.23 4.26
CA LEU A 414 19.09 10.60 4.54
C LEU A 414 20.01 11.63 3.90
N ASP A 415 21.33 11.45 3.97
CA ASP A 415 22.28 12.34 3.29
C ASP A 415 22.04 12.37 1.77
N GLU A 416 21.71 11.23 1.16
CA GLU A 416 21.40 11.12 -0.27
C GLU A 416 20.07 11.81 -0.60
N GLN A 417 19.04 11.69 0.23
CA GLN A 417 17.78 12.38 0.02
C GLN A 417 17.89 13.90 0.09
N LEU A 418 18.82 14.45 0.87
CA LEU A 418 19.04 15.89 0.93
C LEU A 418 19.56 16.47 -0.39
N VAL A 419 20.23 15.66 -1.23
CA VAL A 419 20.75 16.10 -2.53
C VAL A 419 19.63 16.53 -3.48
N TYR A 420 18.43 15.93 -3.40
CA TYR A 420 17.27 16.36 -4.19
C TYR A 420 16.81 17.79 -3.91
N ASN A 421 17.18 18.35 -2.75
CA ASN A 421 16.85 19.72 -2.36
C ASN A 421 18.03 20.68 -2.57
N MET A 422 19.16 20.20 -3.08
CA MET A 422 20.31 21.04 -3.39
C MET A 422 20.15 21.70 -4.76
N PRO A 423 20.68 22.92 -4.96
CA PRO A 423 20.64 23.60 -6.25
C PRO A 423 21.69 23.03 -7.23
N VAL A 424 21.66 21.71 -7.47
CA VAL A 424 22.55 20.98 -8.37
C VAL A 424 21.74 20.15 -9.37
N SER A 425 22.20 20.08 -10.63
CA SER A 425 21.49 19.39 -11.72
C SER A 425 22.46 18.76 -12.71
N GLY A 426 21.97 17.89 -13.59
CA GLY A 426 22.80 17.23 -14.61
C GLY A 426 23.87 16.34 -13.99
N GLN A 427 25.07 16.31 -14.56
CA GLN A 427 26.17 15.46 -14.06
C GLN A 427 26.54 15.79 -12.60
N ALA A 428 26.55 17.08 -12.24
CA ALA A 428 26.88 17.52 -10.88
C ALA A 428 25.95 16.94 -9.82
N PHE A 429 24.67 16.71 -10.15
CA PHE A 429 23.73 16.04 -9.27
C PHE A 429 24.18 14.61 -8.95
N TYR A 430 24.54 13.83 -9.97
CA TYR A 430 25.02 12.45 -9.80
C TYR A 430 26.37 12.39 -9.08
N ASP A 431 27.31 13.29 -9.40
CA ASP A 431 28.60 13.37 -8.70
C ASP A 431 28.42 13.70 -7.21
N THR A 432 27.38 14.48 -6.88
CA THR A 432 27.01 14.81 -5.50
C THR A 432 26.46 13.57 -4.78
N MET A 433 25.58 12.81 -5.42
CA MET A 433 25.07 11.52 -4.89
C MET A 433 26.21 10.53 -4.63
N ASP A 434 27.15 10.39 -5.56
CA ASP A 434 28.31 9.50 -5.41
C ASP A 434 29.28 9.96 -4.32
N SER A 435 29.32 11.27 -4.06
CA SER A 435 30.10 11.83 -2.95
C SER A 435 29.50 11.46 -1.58
N VAL A 436 28.19 11.28 -1.45
CA VAL A 436 27.56 10.71 -0.25
C VAL A 436 28.00 9.26 -0.06
N LYS A 437 27.93 8.45 -1.13
CA LYS A 437 28.35 7.04 -1.10
C LYS A 437 29.82 6.88 -0.70
N ALA A 438 30.70 7.74 -1.23
CA ALA A 438 32.13 7.76 -0.93
C ALA A 438 32.49 8.40 0.42
N ASN A 439 31.53 8.75 1.27
CA ASN A 439 31.72 9.43 2.56
C ASN A 439 32.37 10.83 2.49
N ARG A 440 32.39 11.46 1.30
CA ARG A 440 32.92 12.81 1.09
C ARG A 440 31.90 13.89 1.46
N LEU A 441 30.63 13.65 1.18
CA LEU A 441 29.51 14.52 1.55
C LEU A 441 28.63 13.82 2.59
N ARG A 442 28.96 14.00 3.88
CA ARG A 442 28.24 13.35 4.98
C ARG A 442 27.94 14.34 6.09
N SER A 443 26.86 14.08 6.81
CA SER A 443 26.39 14.78 8.01
C SER A 443 27.32 14.61 9.22
N ARG A 444 28.50 15.23 9.20
CA ARG A 444 29.48 15.14 10.30
C ARG A 444 29.21 16.18 11.40
N PRO A 445 29.50 15.87 12.67
CA PRO A 445 29.51 16.87 13.73
C PRO A 445 30.47 18.04 13.41
N LYS A 446 30.00 19.27 13.56
CA LYS A 446 30.72 20.51 13.30
C LYS A 446 31.41 21.03 14.56
N VAL A 447 32.55 21.69 14.38
CA VAL A 447 33.23 22.40 15.48
C VAL A 447 32.33 23.52 15.98
N THR A 448 32.41 23.82 17.27
CA THR A 448 31.61 24.79 18.06
C THR A 448 30.15 24.40 18.34
N GLU A 449 29.63 23.33 17.73
CA GLU A 449 28.30 22.83 18.04
C GLU A 449 28.30 21.89 19.27
N SER A 450 27.16 21.87 19.97
CA SER A 450 26.89 20.97 21.08
C SER A 450 25.91 19.88 20.67
N TYR A 451 26.16 18.66 21.14
CA TYR A 451 25.41 17.46 20.82
C TYR A 451 24.94 16.78 22.10
N ALA A 452 23.65 16.54 22.22
CA ALA A 452 23.03 15.83 23.33
C ALA A 452 22.71 14.39 22.92
N LEU A 453 23.24 13.41 23.67
CA LEU A 453 22.92 12.01 23.47
C LEU A 453 21.74 11.60 24.36
N PHE A 454 20.82 10.86 23.75
CA PHE A 454 19.73 10.19 24.45
C PHE A 454 19.78 8.70 24.15
N TYR A 455 19.40 7.89 25.13
CA TYR A 455 19.21 6.44 24.99
C TYR A 455 17.78 6.07 25.36
N TYR A 456 17.31 4.92 24.88
CA TYR A 456 15.95 4.46 25.15
C TYR A 456 15.89 3.45 26.30
N GLN A 457 15.08 3.74 27.31
CA GLN A 457 14.82 2.86 28.45
C GLN A 457 13.41 3.16 28.98
N GLU A 458 12.42 2.42 28.45
CA GLU A 458 10.99 2.68 28.67
C GLU A 458 10.58 4.13 28.36
N GLY A 459 11.27 4.74 27.38
CA GLY A 459 11.19 6.17 27.08
C GLY A 459 12.57 6.76 26.82
N TRP A 460 12.62 7.97 26.24
CA TRP A 460 13.88 8.65 25.98
C TRP A 460 14.48 9.19 27.28
N ARG A 461 15.74 8.83 27.54
CA ARG A 461 16.54 9.30 28.69
C ARG A 461 17.71 10.12 28.18
N PHE A 462 17.89 11.32 28.74
CA PHE A 462 19.08 12.12 28.50
C PHE A 462 20.30 11.44 29.14
N HIS A 463 21.40 11.37 28.40
CA HIS A 463 22.66 10.87 28.92
C HIS A 463 23.60 12.03 29.25
N SER A 464 24.15 12.69 28.23
CA SER A 464 25.10 13.79 28.39
C SER A 464 25.15 14.66 27.13
N SER A 465 25.77 15.84 27.27
CA SER A 465 26.02 16.77 26.18
C SER A 465 27.52 16.97 25.97
N VAL A 466 27.94 17.02 24.71
CA VAL A 466 29.35 17.23 24.33
C VAL A 466 29.44 18.35 23.29
N THR A 467 30.25 19.36 23.58
CA THR A 467 30.59 20.41 22.61
C THR A 467 31.83 20.01 21.83
N LYS A 468 31.74 19.99 20.50
CA LYS A 468 32.89 19.68 19.64
C LYS A 468 33.84 20.87 19.56
N LYS A 469 35.00 20.77 20.22
CA LYS A 469 35.98 21.87 20.31
C LYS A 469 37.07 21.83 19.23
N SER A 470 37.24 20.71 18.53
CA SER A 470 38.30 20.53 17.51
C SER A 470 37.90 19.48 16.47
N ALA A 471 38.83 19.12 15.58
CA ALA A 471 38.62 18.06 14.59
C ALA A 471 38.41 16.66 15.20
N LYS A 472 38.69 16.47 16.50
CA LYS A 472 38.44 15.21 17.21
C LYS A 472 36.96 14.81 17.12
N PRO A 473 36.64 13.50 17.08
CA PRO A 473 35.25 13.06 17.04
C PRO A 473 34.49 13.43 18.31
N VAL A 474 33.17 13.49 18.22
CA VAL A 474 32.30 13.59 19.40
C VAL A 474 32.24 12.21 20.04
N VAL A 475 32.55 12.13 21.33
CA VAL A 475 32.64 10.88 22.08
C VAL A 475 31.74 10.98 23.31
N PHE A 476 30.90 9.98 23.50
CA PHE A 476 30.10 9.78 24.71
C PHE A 476 30.59 8.51 25.39
N GLU A 477 31.10 8.65 26.61
CA GLU A 477 31.63 7.54 27.39
C GLU A 477 30.57 6.98 28.34
N SER A 478 30.73 5.72 28.74
CA SER A 478 29.89 5.06 29.75
C SER A 478 28.39 5.03 29.42
N VAL A 479 28.04 4.97 28.12
CA VAL A 479 26.65 4.95 27.66
C VAL A 479 26.05 3.57 27.90
N PRO A 480 24.80 3.47 28.42
CA PRO A 480 24.13 2.17 28.56
C PRO A 480 23.99 1.45 27.21
N ALA A 481 24.47 0.21 27.15
CA ALA A 481 24.53 -0.58 25.92
C ALA A 481 23.21 -1.31 25.59
N SER A 482 23.20 -1.96 24.43
CA SER A 482 22.12 -2.85 23.96
C SER A 482 20.75 -2.15 23.84
N THR A 483 20.76 -0.89 23.43
CA THR A 483 19.54 -0.11 23.19
C THR A 483 19.69 0.74 21.92
N ILE A 484 18.69 1.58 21.65
CA ILE A 484 18.73 2.60 20.61
C ILE A 484 19.07 3.97 21.21
N TYR A 485 19.68 4.79 20.36
CA TYR A 485 20.17 6.11 20.69
C TYR A 485 19.66 7.13 19.69
N LYS A 486 19.64 8.40 20.10
CA LYS A 486 19.55 9.55 19.19
C LYS A 486 20.47 10.65 19.67
N ILE A 487 21.00 11.42 18.72
CA ILE A 487 21.84 12.58 18.99
C ILE A 487 21.11 13.81 18.47
N LEU A 488 20.91 14.80 19.33
CA LEU A 488 20.31 16.08 18.98
C LEU A 488 21.41 17.15 18.92
N SER A 489 21.41 17.99 17.89
CA SER A 489 22.24 19.20 17.85
C SER A 489 21.56 20.36 18.60
N GLY A 490 22.32 21.41 18.93
CA GLY A 490 21.77 22.60 19.60
C GLY A 490 20.62 23.31 18.87
N ASN A 491 20.49 23.10 17.55
CA ASN A 491 19.41 23.63 16.71
C ASN A 491 18.46 22.52 16.20
N SER A 492 18.36 21.41 16.93
CA SER A 492 17.55 20.26 16.56
C SER A 492 16.08 20.62 16.39
N GLY A 493 15.47 20.17 15.29
CA GLY A 493 14.02 20.19 15.08
C GLY A 493 13.30 18.96 15.68
N GLY A 494 14.04 18.06 16.34
CA GLY A 494 13.51 16.83 16.92
C GLY A 494 13.16 15.74 15.89
N HIS A 495 13.67 15.82 14.66
CA HIS A 495 13.39 14.88 13.58
C HIS A 495 14.51 13.85 13.34
N GLU A 496 15.55 13.84 14.15
CA GLU A 496 16.71 12.98 14.00
C GLU A 496 16.33 11.50 14.08
N ARG A 497 16.96 10.70 13.23
CA ARG A 497 16.82 9.23 13.25
C ARG A 497 17.52 8.64 14.46
N ILE A 498 17.14 7.41 14.73
CA ILE A 498 17.69 6.60 15.79
C ILE A 498 18.72 5.62 15.23
N PHE A 499 19.63 5.16 16.09
CA PHE A 499 20.62 4.16 15.74
C PHE A 499 20.86 3.22 16.91
N SER A 500 21.24 1.97 16.65
CA SER A 500 21.94 1.14 17.64
C SER A 500 23.45 1.27 17.41
N TYR A 501 24.25 0.78 18.35
CA TYR A 501 25.70 0.82 18.24
C TYR A 501 26.28 -0.57 18.50
N GLU A 502 27.00 -1.07 17.51
CA GLU A 502 27.49 -2.45 17.48
C GLU A 502 28.90 -2.47 16.91
N HIS A 503 29.81 -3.18 17.57
CA HIS A 503 31.20 -3.35 17.12
C HIS A 503 31.89 -2.03 16.74
N GLY A 504 31.64 -0.97 17.52
CA GLY A 504 32.23 0.36 17.29
C GLY A 504 31.58 1.17 16.15
N LYS A 505 30.40 0.77 15.67
CA LYS A 505 29.73 1.41 14.52
C LYS A 505 28.28 1.78 14.85
N GLN A 506 27.87 2.95 14.37
CA GLN A 506 26.48 3.37 14.35
C GLN A 506 25.72 2.55 13.28
N ILE A 507 24.68 1.83 13.70
CA ILE A 507 23.74 1.13 12.83
C ILE A 507 22.45 1.96 12.80
N TRP A 508 22.24 2.68 11.70
CA TRP A 508 21.09 3.56 11.56
C TRP A 508 19.83 2.76 11.29
N TRP A 509 18.80 3.10 12.06
CA TRP A 509 17.49 2.51 11.93
C TRP A 509 16.57 3.43 11.23
#